data_AF-A0A0H2YHF0-F1
#
_entry.id   AF-A0A0H2YHF0-F1
#
_cell.length_a   1.000
_cell.length_b   1.000
_cell.length_c   1.000
_cell.angle_alpha   90.00
_cell.angle_beta   90.00
_cell.angle_gamma   90.00
#
_symmetry.space_group_name_H-M   'P 1'
#
loop_
_entity.id
_entity.type
_entity.pdbx_description
1 polymer ?
#
loop_
_entity_poly.entity_id
_entity_poly.type
_entity_poly.pdbx_seq_one_letter_code
_entity_poly.pdbx_strand_id
1 'polypeptide(L)'
;MVSSLYVVLGALLLIKLSFDVVKLRNQYRVAYGDGGFYELQTAIRVHGNAVEYIPIAVILLIMMEMNGALTWMIHICGLMLIVGRLLHYYGLRHREIRWRRSGMSATYVSLVLMIIANIYYLPWDQIFSFT
;
A
#
# COMPACT_ATOMS: atom_id res chain seq x y z
N MET A 1 15.94 -11.46 1.79
CA MET A 1 14.82 -10.76 2.46
C MET A 1 13.55 -10.94 1.64
N VAL A 2 12.54 -11.63 2.17
CA VAL A 2 11.26 -11.88 1.51
C VAL A 2 10.46 -10.60 1.32
N SER A 3 10.55 -9.65 2.25
CA SER A 3 9.91 -8.33 2.14
C SER A 3 10.27 -7.58 0.86
N SER A 4 11.47 -7.79 0.30
CA SER A 4 11.93 -7.16 -0.94
C SER A 4 11.03 -7.45 -2.15
N LEU A 5 10.40 -8.63 -2.21
CA LEU A 5 9.42 -8.97 -3.25
C LEU A 5 8.24 -8.00 -3.21
N TYR A 6 7.70 -7.76 -2.01
CA TYR A 6 6.54 -6.88 -1.81
C TYR A 6 6.90 -5.40 -2.01
N VAL A 7 8.14 -5.00 -1.67
CA VAL A 7 8.69 -3.68 -2.00
C VAL A 7 8.63 -3.44 -3.51
N VAL A 8 9.19 -4.37 -4.30
CA VAL A 8 9.25 -4.26 -5.76
C VAL A 8 7.86 -4.24 -6.37
N LEU A 9 6.96 -5.13 -5.92
CA LEU A 9 5.57 -5.14 -6.37
C LEU A 9 4.82 -3.85 -6.03
N GLY A 10 5.03 -3.33 -4.82
CA GLY A 10 4.46 -2.04 -4.38
C GLY A 10 4.96 -0.88 -5.23
N ALA A 11 6.26 -0.82 -5.51
CA ALA A 11 6.87 0.20 -6.36
C ALA A 11 6.35 0.14 -7.80
N LEU A 12 6.27 -1.07 -8.39
CA LEU A 12 5.70 -1.26 -9.72
C LEU A 12 4.23 -0.80 -9.78
N LEU A 13 3.44 -1.09 -8.74
CA LEU A 13 2.07 -0.63 -8.65
C LEU A 13 1.98 0.90 -8.57
N LEU A 14 2.82 1.55 -7.76
CA LEU A 14 2.88 3.01 -7.68
C LEU A 14 3.23 3.67 -9.02
N ILE A 15 4.23 3.13 -9.72
CA ILE A 15 4.64 3.60 -11.06
C ILE A 15 3.47 3.46 -12.03
N LYS A 16 2.82 2.30 -12.07
CA LYS A 16 1.67 2.04 -12.93
C LYS A 16 0.54 3.03 -12.67
N LEU A 17 0.20 3.30 -11.40
CA LEU A 17 -0.85 4.25 -11.04
C LEU A 17 -0.47 5.70 -11.39
N SER A 18 0.81 6.04 -11.30
CA SER A 18 1.32 7.35 -11.74
C SER A 18 1.16 7.52 -13.26
N PHE A 19 1.50 6.50 -14.04
CA PHE A 19 1.27 6.51 -15.50
C PHE A 19 -0.19 6.67 -15.88
N ASP A 20 -1.13 6.03 -15.15
CA ASP A 20 -2.57 6.21 -15.38
C ASP A 20 -2.97 7.70 -15.21
N VAL A 21 -2.44 8.38 -14.19
CA VAL A 21 -2.70 9.82 -13.96
C VAL A 21 -2.10 10.67 -15.08
N VAL A 22 -0.83 10.44 -15.44
CA VAL A 22 -0.14 11.20 -16.50
C VAL A 22 -0.85 11.04 -17.85
N LYS A 23 -1.30 9.82 -18.17
CA LYS A 23 -2.05 9.54 -19.39
C LYS A 23 -3.34 10.35 -19.45
N LEU A 24 -4.11 10.38 -18.37
CA LEU A 24 -5.37 11.14 -18.31
C LEU A 24 -5.15 12.65 -18.32
N ARG A 25 -4.08 13.16 -17.68
CA ARG A 25 -3.70 14.58 -17.77
C ARG A 25 -3.41 15.02 -19.19
N ASN A 26 -2.65 14.20 -19.93
CA ASN A 26 -2.34 14.45 -21.33
C ASN A 26 -3.59 14.39 -22.21
N GLN A 27 -4.47 13.40 -21.97
CA GLN A 27 -5.72 13.24 -22.70
C GLN A 27 -6.67 14.44 -22.51
N TYR A 28 -6.84 14.90 -21.27
CA TYR A 28 -7.74 16.03 -20.96
C TYR A 28 -7.07 17.40 -21.05
N ARG A 29 -5.77 17.46 -21.34
CA ARG A 29 -4.96 18.70 -21.39
C ARG A 29 -5.06 19.53 -20.10
N VAL A 30 -4.99 18.86 -18.95
CA VAL A 30 -5.09 19.48 -17.61
C VAL A 30 -3.72 19.49 -16.93
N ALA A 31 -3.15 20.68 -16.76
CA ALA A 31 -1.86 20.86 -16.10
C ALA A 31 -1.93 20.68 -14.57
N TYR A 32 -2.93 21.28 -13.91
CA TYR A 32 -3.06 21.30 -12.45
C TYR A 32 -4.46 20.86 -12.00
N GLY A 33 -4.55 20.29 -10.79
CA GLY A 33 -5.82 19.76 -10.26
C GLY A 33 -6.36 18.60 -11.10
N ASP A 34 -7.68 18.43 -11.10
CA ASP A 34 -8.41 17.41 -11.87
C ASP A 34 -9.17 17.99 -13.08
N GLY A 35 -9.20 19.32 -13.23
CA GLY A 35 -9.88 20.00 -14.34
C GLY A 35 -11.39 19.76 -14.41
N GLY A 36 -12.01 19.27 -13.33
CA GLY A 36 -13.42 18.86 -13.31
C GLY A 36 -13.72 17.51 -13.93
N PHE A 37 -12.70 16.77 -14.39
CA PHE A 37 -12.88 15.44 -14.99
C PHE A 37 -12.90 14.36 -13.91
N TYR A 38 -14.05 13.72 -13.75
CA TYR A 38 -14.26 12.65 -12.78
C TYR A 38 -13.22 11.51 -12.89
N GLU A 39 -12.85 11.13 -14.11
CA GLU A 39 -11.86 10.06 -14.35
C GLU A 39 -10.46 10.45 -13.85
N LEU A 40 -10.04 11.69 -14.11
CA LEU A 40 -8.76 12.21 -13.65
C LEU A 40 -8.75 12.37 -12.12
N GLN A 41 -9.82 12.90 -11.54
CA GLN A 41 -10.00 12.99 -10.09
C GLN A 41 -9.89 11.60 -9.42
N THR A 42 -10.56 10.61 -10.00
CA THR A 42 -10.55 9.21 -9.56
C THR A 42 -9.13 8.65 -9.62
N ALA A 43 -8.43 8.78 -10.74
CA ALA A 43 -7.07 8.28 -10.89
C ALA A 43 -6.09 8.94 -9.90
N ILE A 44 -6.18 10.26 -9.71
CA ILE A 44 -5.38 11.02 -8.72
C ILE A 44 -5.62 10.46 -7.32
N ARG A 45 -6.88 10.20 -6.93
CA ARG A 45 -7.19 9.66 -5.60
C ARG A 45 -6.71 8.22 -5.42
N VAL A 46 -6.78 7.37 -6.45
CA VAL A 46 -6.24 6.00 -6.34
C VAL A 46 -4.72 6.03 -6.18
N HIS A 47 -4.03 6.83 -6.98
CA HIS A 47 -2.58 6.98 -6.88
C HIS A 47 -2.17 7.58 -5.53
N GLY A 48 -2.82 8.68 -5.11
CA GLY A 48 -2.55 9.34 -3.82
C GLY A 48 -2.75 8.39 -2.64
N ASN A 49 -3.84 7.63 -2.62
CA ASN A 49 -4.09 6.64 -1.58
C ASN A 49 -3.03 5.52 -1.58
N ALA A 50 -2.57 5.09 -2.75
CA ALA A 50 -1.48 4.13 -2.83
C ALA A 50 -0.16 4.71 -2.27
N VAL A 51 0.16 5.97 -2.55
CA VAL A 51 1.34 6.67 -2.02
C VAL A 51 1.24 6.89 -0.50
N GLU A 52 0.03 7.08 0.04
CA GLU A 52 -0.19 7.20 1.49
C GLU A 52 0.07 5.88 2.22
N TYR A 53 -0.31 4.73 1.64
CA TYR A 53 -0.29 3.43 2.35
C TYR A 53 0.85 2.49 1.98
N ILE A 54 1.27 2.43 0.71
CA ILE A 54 2.29 1.45 0.27
C ILE A 54 3.65 1.71 0.93
N PRO A 55 4.20 2.96 0.95
CA PRO A 55 5.52 3.20 1.54
C PRO A 55 5.58 2.82 3.01
N ILE A 56 4.61 3.27 3.82
CA ILE A 56 4.58 2.95 5.25
C ILE A 56 4.37 1.45 5.50
N ALA A 57 3.51 0.80 4.71
CA ALA A 57 3.28 -0.65 4.82
C ALA A 57 4.54 -1.46 4.51
N VAL A 58 5.27 -1.08 3.47
CA VAL A 58 6.52 -1.75 3.08
C VAL A 58 7.62 -1.53 4.12
N ILE A 59 7.74 -0.34 4.70
CA ILE A 59 8.66 -0.07 5.82
C ILE A 59 8.34 -0.99 7.00
N LEU A 60 7.07 -1.07 7.41
CA LEU A 60 6.63 -1.96 8.49
C LEU A 60 6.95 -3.43 8.18
N LEU A 61 6.79 -3.87 6.93
CA LEU A 61 7.07 -5.24 6.51
C LEU A 61 8.57 -5.56 6.54
N ILE A 62 9.42 -4.61 6.14
CA ILE A 62 10.88 -4.75 6.23
C ILE A 62 11.31 -4.81 7.69
N MET A 63 10.83 -3.89 8.53
CA MET A 63 11.15 -3.88 9.96
C MET A 63 10.72 -5.18 10.64
N MET A 64 9.54 -5.68 10.29
CA MET A 64 9.03 -6.96 10.78
C MET A 64 9.96 -8.11 10.45
N GLU A 65 10.50 -8.18 9.22
CA GLU A 65 11.48 -9.20 8.83
C GLU A 65 12.81 -9.02 9.56
N MET A 66 13.30 -7.78 9.68
CA MET A 66 14.56 -7.48 10.38
C MET A 66 14.50 -7.80 11.87
N ASN A 67 13.33 -7.65 12.49
CA ASN A 67 13.09 -8.03 13.88
C ASN A 67 12.93 -9.55 14.08
N GLY A 68 13.12 -10.36 13.04
CA GLY A 68 13.11 -11.82 13.13
C GLY A 68 11.72 -12.47 13.08
N ALA A 69 10.71 -11.77 12.54
CA ALA A 69 9.39 -12.37 12.37
C ALA A 69 9.42 -13.57 11.42
N LEU A 70 8.50 -14.52 11.65
CA LEU A 70 8.41 -15.74 10.86
C LEU A 70 8.05 -15.43 9.40
N THR A 71 8.68 -16.15 8.47
CA THR A 71 8.53 -15.92 7.03
C THR A 71 7.08 -15.99 6.53
N TRP A 72 6.27 -16.89 7.10
CA TRP A 72 4.86 -17.03 6.72
C TRP A 72 4.04 -15.78 7.08
N MET A 73 4.36 -15.09 8.18
CA MET A 73 3.67 -13.86 8.59
C MET A 73 3.95 -12.73 7.60
N ILE A 74 5.20 -12.64 7.12
CA ILE A 74 5.61 -11.68 6.09
C ILE A 74 4.80 -11.93 4.81
N HIS A 75 4.66 -13.20 4.39
CA HIS A 75 3.89 -13.53 3.20
C HIS A 75 2.40 -13.17 3.33
N ILE A 76 1.78 -13.47 4.46
CA ILE A 76 0.36 -13.13 4.70
C ILE A 76 0.18 -11.61 4.66
N CYS A 77 0.97 -10.85 5.42
CA CYS A 77 0.85 -9.40 5.47
C CYS A 77 1.12 -8.76 4.09
N GLY A 78 2.16 -9.20 3.40
CA GLY A 78 2.54 -8.72 2.08
C GLY A 78 1.52 -9.04 0.99
N LEU A 79 1.02 -10.27 0.93
CA LEU A 79 -0.04 -10.64 -0.03
C LEU A 79 -1.31 -9.84 0.22
N MET A 80 -1.70 -9.71 1.48
CA MET A 80 -2.90 -8.98 1.85
C MET A 80 -2.79 -7.48 1.52
N LEU A 81 -1.61 -6.89 1.66
CA LEU A 81 -1.32 -5.53 1.21
C LEU A 81 -1.51 -5.41 -0.31
N ILE A 82 -0.80 -6.21 -1.10
CA ILE A 82 -0.82 -6.12 -2.58
C ILE A 82 -2.22 -6.43 -3.12
N VAL A 83 -2.84 -7.52 -2.69
CA VAL A 83 -4.20 -7.89 -3.11
C VAL A 83 -5.20 -6.82 -2.71
N GLY A 84 -5.11 -6.28 -1.49
CA GLY A 84 -5.95 -5.17 -1.04
C GLY A 84 -5.83 -3.94 -1.94
N ARG A 85 -4.62 -3.57 -2.38
CA ARG A 85 -4.40 -2.44 -3.30
C ARG A 85 -4.94 -2.72 -4.71
N LEU A 86 -4.79 -3.94 -5.21
CA LEU A 86 -5.37 -4.34 -6.50
C LEU A 86 -6.90 -4.31 -6.48
N LEU A 87 -7.53 -4.83 -5.42
CA LEU A 87 -8.98 -4.80 -5.24
C LEU A 87 -9.50 -3.36 -5.11
N HIS A 88 -8.79 -2.50 -4.38
CA HIS A 88 -9.13 -1.09 -4.25
C HIS A 88 -9.08 -0.35 -5.60
N TYR A 89 -8.00 -0.55 -6.37
CA TYR A 89 -7.86 -0.02 -7.72
C TYR A 89 -8.99 -0.52 -8.64
N TYR A 90 -9.28 -1.83 -8.61
CA TYR A 90 -10.35 -2.43 -9.41
C TYR A 90 -11.72 -1.86 -9.06
N GLY A 91 -12.02 -1.73 -7.76
CA GLY A 91 -13.29 -1.19 -7.28
C GLY A 91 -13.52 0.26 -7.68
N LEU A 92 -12.48 1.11 -7.65
CA LEU A 92 -12.61 2.48 -8.15
C LEU A 92 -12.85 2.52 -9.66
N ARG A 93 -12.12 1.71 -10.43
CA ARG A 93 -12.23 1.70 -11.89
C ARG A 93 -13.61 1.26 -12.38
N HIS A 94 -14.24 0.29 -11.72
CA HIS A 94 -15.57 -0.22 -12.09
C HIS A 94 -16.72 0.47 -11.35
N ARG A 95 -16.43 1.52 -10.56
CA ARG A 95 -17.41 2.21 -9.68
C ARG A 95 -18.11 1.26 -8.70
N GLU A 96 -17.44 0.16 -8.35
CA GLU A 96 -17.94 -0.90 -7.48
C GLU A 96 -17.53 -0.62 -6.02
N ILE A 97 -18.49 -0.11 -5.24
CA ILE A 97 -18.28 0.27 -3.84
C ILE A 97 -17.81 -0.92 -2.98
N ARG A 98 -18.30 -2.13 -3.28
CA ARG A 98 -17.97 -3.36 -2.54
C ARG A 98 -16.48 -3.67 -2.61
N TRP A 99 -15.91 -3.70 -3.82
CA TRP A 99 -14.49 -3.99 -4.05
C TRP A 99 -13.58 -2.87 -3.53
N ARG A 100 -14.03 -1.62 -3.62
CA ARG A 100 -13.32 -0.48 -3.02
C ARG A 100 -13.22 -0.65 -1.50
N ARG A 101 -14.34 -0.96 -0.84
CA ARG A 101 -14.39 -1.12 0.63
C ARG A 101 -13.56 -2.31 1.08
N SER A 102 -13.71 -3.47 0.43
CA SER A 102 -12.93 -4.66 0.79
C SER A 102 -11.42 -4.45 0.59
N GLY A 103 -11.02 -3.78 -0.49
CA GLY A 103 -9.62 -3.46 -0.75
C GLY A 103 -9.00 -2.53 0.30
N MET A 104 -9.75 -1.51 0.76
CA MET A 104 -9.31 -0.67 1.89
C MET A 104 -9.23 -1.44 3.20
N SER A 105 -10.26 -2.22 3.53
CA SER A 105 -10.28 -3.02 4.75
C SER A 105 -9.10 -4.00 4.79
N ALA A 106 -8.80 -4.69 3.69
CA ALA A 106 -7.64 -5.59 3.61
C ALA A 106 -6.31 -4.87 3.89
N THR A 107 -6.14 -3.65 3.38
CA THR A 107 -4.93 -2.86 3.65
C THR A 107 -4.84 -2.39 5.08
N TYR A 108 -5.95 -1.98 5.70
CA TYR A 108 -5.96 -1.62 7.12
C TYR A 108 -5.66 -2.81 8.02
N VAL A 109 -6.27 -3.96 7.76
CA VAL A 109 -5.98 -5.15 8.55
C VAL A 109 -4.52 -5.58 8.35
N SER A 110 -3.97 -5.50 7.14
CA SER A 110 -2.54 -5.79 6.90
C SER A 110 -1.63 -4.85 7.71
N LEU A 111 -1.91 -3.55 7.71
CA LEU A 111 -1.18 -2.57 8.51
C LEU A 111 -1.26 -2.87 10.01
N VAL A 112 -2.46 -3.14 10.53
CA VAL A 112 -2.66 -3.46 11.94
C VAL A 112 -1.91 -4.74 12.34
N LEU A 113 -1.96 -5.79 11.51
CA LEU A 113 -1.21 -7.02 11.75
C LEU A 113 0.30 -6.76 11.78
N MET A 114 0.82 -5.97 10.84
CA MET A 114 2.24 -5.60 10.83
C MET A 114 2.63 -4.75 12.04
N ILE A 115 1.77 -3.85 12.50
CA ILE A 115 2.01 -3.06 13.71
C ILE A 115 2.09 -3.97 14.94
N ILE A 116 1.10 -4.85 15.13
CA ILE A 116 1.06 -5.79 16.26
C ILE A 116 2.28 -6.71 16.22
N ALA A 117 2.63 -7.25 15.04
CA ALA A 117 3.80 -8.11 14.90
C ALA A 117 5.10 -7.35 15.20
N ASN A 118 5.27 -6.13 14.70
CA ASN A 118 6.45 -5.33 15.02
C ASN A 118 6.56 -5.04 16.51
N ILE A 119 5.46 -4.70 17.19
CA ILE A 119 5.44 -4.50 18.65
C ILE A 119 5.83 -5.80 19.37
N TYR A 120 5.35 -6.96 18.91
CA TYR A 120 5.70 -8.23 19.52
C TYR A 120 7.18 -8.62 19.33
N TYR A 121 7.71 -8.46 18.12
CA TYR A 121 9.10 -8.82 17.76
C TYR A 121 10.13 -7.73 18.09
N LEU A 122 9.69 -6.58 18.60
CA LEU A 122 10.56 -5.45 18.91
C LEU A 122 11.62 -5.88 19.96
N PRO A 123 12.90 -5.47 19.82
CA PRO A 123 13.94 -5.84 20.77
C PRO A 123 13.80 -5.00 22.06
N TRP A 124 12.78 -5.30 22.86
CA TRP A 124 12.45 -4.56 24.08
C TRP A 124 13.61 -4.47 25.05
N ASP A 125 14.42 -5.52 25.13
CA ASP A 125 15.60 -5.55 25.97
C ASP A 125 16.59 -4.45 25.58
N GLN A 126 16.83 -4.22 24.28
CA GLN A 126 17.74 -3.17 23.79
C GLN A 126 17.21 -1.76 24.02
N ILE A 127 15.90 -1.59 24.12
CA ILE A 127 15.25 -0.28 24.29
C ILE A 127 15.24 0.16 25.76
N PHE A 128 15.04 -0.79 26.67
CA PHE A 128 14.92 -0.52 28.10
C PHE A 128 16.19 -0.87 28.89
N SER A 129 17.20 -1.48 28.26
CA SER A 129 18.53 -1.61 28.85
C SER A 129 19.25 -0.25 28.80
N PHE A 130 19.39 0.39 29.98
CA PHE A 130 20.17 1.62 30.16
C PHE A 130 21.68 1.37 30.37
N THR A 131 22.17 0.17 30.04
CA THR A 131 23.59 -0.22 30.12
C THR A 131 24.32 0.16 28.85
#